data_AF-A0A0Q4ZHM7-F1
#
_entry.id   AF-A0A0Q4ZHM7-F1
#
_cell.length_a   1.000
_cell.length_b   1.000
_cell.length_c   1.000
_cell.angle_alpha   90.00
_cell.angle_beta   90.00
_cell.angle_gamma   90.00
#
_symmetry.space_group_name_H-M   'P 1'
#
loop_
_entity.id
_entity.type
_entity.pdbx_description
1 polymer ?
#
loop_
_entity_poly.entity_id
_entity_poly.type
_entity_poly.pdbx_seq_one_letter_code
_entity_poly.pdbx_strand_id
1 'polypeptide(L)' 'MTVDEHTEIACLVHDFSLGGVKITLPDAALVPTTFLLTAPPLDGVKVCSIVWRTDEMIGAQFR' A
#
# COMPACT_ATOMS: atom_id res chain seq x y z
N MET A 1 21.88 -2.75 17.26
CA MET A 1 20.58 -2.07 17.44
C MET A 1 19.75 -2.45 16.24
N THR A 2 18.77 -3.33 16.41
CA THR A 2 17.90 -3.77 15.32
C THR A 2 16.77 -2.75 15.22
N VAL A 3 16.92 -1.77 14.33
CA VAL A 3 15.86 -0.79 14.09
C VAL A 3 14.86 -1.49 13.18
N ASP A 4 13.75 -1.91 13.77
CA ASP A 4 12.56 -2.29 13.02
C ASP A 4 11.93 -0.96 12.57
N GLU A 5 12.42 -0.43 11.45
CA GLU A 5 11.95 0.82 10.85
C GLU A 5 10.66 0.54 10.09
N HIS A 6 9.57 0.26 10.82
CA HIS A 6 8.23 0.33 10.24
C HIS A 6 7.98 1.78 9.80
N THR A 7 8.34 2.07 8.55
CA THR A 7 8.07 3.36 7.92
C THR A 7 6.60 3.36 7.54
N GLU A 8 5.78 4.06 8.30
CA GLU A 8 4.39 4.31 7.95
C GLU A 8 4.31 5.45 6.95
N ILE A 9 3.72 5.18 5.79
CA ILE A 9 3.52 6.17 4.73
C ILE A 9 2.03 6.43 4.61
N ALA A 10 1.63 7.68 4.87
CA ALA A 10 0.26 8.10 4.66
C ALA A 10 -0.11 7.96 3.17
N CYS A 11 -1.29 7.40 2.90
CA CYS A 11 -1.81 7.25 1.54
C CYS A 11 -3.31 7.54 1.50
N LEU A 12 -3.80 7.80 0.29
CA LEU A 12 -5.22 7.94 -0.01
C LEU A 12 -5.68 6.72 -0.80
N VAL A 13 -6.69 6.01 -0.29
CA VAL A 13 -7.36 4.93 -1.03
C VAL A 13 -8.35 5.55 -2.01
N HIS A 14 -8.14 5.32 -3.31
CA HIS A 14 -9.03 5.82 -4.37
C HIS A 14 -10.11 4.81 -4.75
N ASP A 15 -9.75 3.53 -4.79
CA ASP A 15 -10.64 2.46 -5.21
C ASP A 15 -10.15 1.14 -4.61
N PHE A 16 -11.08 0.23 -4.30
CA PHE A 16 -10.77 -1.10 -3.80
C PHE A 16 -11.82 -2.11 -4.26
N SER A 17 -11.39 -3.37 -4.34
CA SER A 17 -12.25 -4.49 -4.69
C SER A 17 -11.91 -5.67 -3.79
N LEU A 18 -12.55 -6.82 -4.01
CA LEU A 18 -12.16 -8.07 -3.34
C LEU A 18 -10.72 -8.51 -3.65
N GLY A 19 -10.16 -8.10 -4.80
CA GLY A 19 -8.86 -8.58 -5.28
C GLY A 19 -7.70 -7.59 -5.09
N GLY A 20 -7.96 -6.32 -4.77
CA GLY A 20 -6.89 -5.34 -4.71
C GLY A 20 -7.35 -3.92 -4.47
N VAL A 21 -6.40 -3.00 -4.55
CA VAL A 21 -6.55 -1.60 -4.16
C VAL A 21 -5.73 -0.68 -5.07
N LYS A 22 -6.25 0.52 -5.27
CA LYS A 22 -5.51 1.64 -5.87
C LYS A 22 -5.32 2.74 -4.83
N ILE A 23 -4.07 3.11 -4.57
CA ILE A 23 -3.70 4.14 -3.61
C ILE A 23 -2.84 5.23 -4.26
N THR A 24 -2.90 6.43 -3.70
CA THR A 24 -2.00 7.55 -4.01
C THR A 24 -1.21 7.93 -2.77
N LEU A 25 0.05 8.30 -2.93
CA LEU A 25 0.95 8.72 -1.86
C LEU A 25 2.01 9.70 -2.40
N PRO A 26 2.70 10.46 -1.54
CA PRO A 26 3.65 11.49 -1.99
C PRO A 26 4.83 10.97 -2.81
N ASP A 27 5.28 9.74 -2.54
CA ASP A 27 6.35 9.09 -3.27
C ASP A 27 6.17 7.57 -3.26
N ALA A 28 5.73 7.02 -4.39
CA ALA A 28 5.52 5.58 -4.57
C ALA A 28 6.81 4.77 -4.72
N ALA A 29 7.97 5.42 -4.91
CA ALA A 29 9.26 4.73 -4.95
C ALA A 29 9.70 4.24 -3.56
N LEU A 30 9.21 4.88 -2.49
CA LEU A 30 9.48 4.48 -1.11
C LEU A 30 8.75 3.20 -0.69
N VAL A 31 7.76 2.74 -1.46
CA VAL A 31 6.96 1.56 -1.10
C VAL A 31 7.58 0.29 -1.67
N PRO A 32 7.90 -0.70 -0.82
CA PRO A 32 8.43 -1.98 -1.27
C PRO A 32 7.39 -2.75 -2.08
N THR A 33 7.85 -3.70 -2.90
CA THR A 33 6.97 -4.52 -3.76
C THR A 33 5.90 -5.27 -2.96
N THR A 34 6.17 -5.62 -1.70
CA THR A 34 5.18 -6.16 -0.76
C THR A 34 5.12 -5.26 0.47
N PHE A 35 3.93 -4.84 0.85
CA PHE A 35 3.70 -3.92 1.96
C PHE A 35 2.42 -4.26 2.72
N LEU A 36 2.29 -3.73 3.93
CA LEU A 36 1.06 -3.81 4.72
C LEU A 36 0.22 -2.56 4.47
N LEU A 37 -1.08 -2.75 4.26
CA LEU A 37 -2.04 -1.67 4.12
C LEU A 37 -3.09 -1.76 5.23
N THR A 38 -3.26 -0.66 5.96
CA THR A 38 -4.34 -0.47 6.91
C THR A 38 -5.14 0.74 6.46
N ALA A 39 -6.44 0.57 6.22
CA ALA A 39 -7.31 1.67 5.82
C ALA A 39 -8.72 1.44 6.37
N PRO A 40 -9.46 2.49 6.80
CA PRO A 40 -10.81 2.36 7.34
C PRO A 40 -11.80 1.54 6.49
N PRO A 41 -11.80 1.62 5.14
CA PRO A 41 -12.71 0.80 4.33
C PRO A 41 -12.30 -0.68 4.21
N LEU A 42 -11.13 -1.07 4.72
CA LEU A 42 -10.63 -2.45 4.68
C LEU A 42 -10.81 -3.12 6.05
N ASP A 43 -11.29 -4.37 6.04
CA ASP A 43 -11.34 -5.17 7.26
C ASP A 43 -9.92 -5.58 7.69
N GLY A 44 -9.33 -4.77 8.56
CA GLY A 44 -8.03 -5.00 9.19
C GLY A 44 -6.84 -4.69 8.27
N VAL A 45 -5.69 -5.28 8.61
CA VAL A 45 -4.44 -5.14 7.86
C VAL A 45 -4.44 -6.10 6.67
N LYS A 46 -4.11 -5.60 5.48
CA LYS A 46 -3.95 -6.39 4.26
C LYS A 46 -2.47 -6.49 3.88
N VAL A 47 -2.04 -7.69 3.47
CA VAL A 47 -0.76 -7.87 2.79
C VAL A 47 -0.99 -7.60 1.30
N CYS A 48 -0.27 -6.62 0.76
CA CYS A 48 -0.41 -6.15 -0.61
C CYS A 48 0.85 -6.48 -1.42
N SER A 49 0.68 -6.82 -2.69
CA SER A 49 1.77 -6.89 -3.67
C SER A 49 1.53 -5.90 -4.80
N ILE A 50 2.51 -5.05 -5.11
CA ILE A 50 2.43 -4.08 -6.21
C ILE A 50 2.28 -4.83 -7.54
N VAL A 51 1.26 -4.47 -8.32
CA VAL A 51 1.03 -4.93 -9.69
C VAL A 51 1.58 -3.91 -10.68
N TRP A 52 1.37 -2.62 -10.42
CA TRP A 52 1.92 -1.51 -11.18
C TRP A 52 2.12 -0.29 -10.26
N ARG A 53 3.02 0.61 -10.67
CA ARG A 53 3.26 1.88 -9.98
C ARG A 53 3.55 3.01 -10.97
N THR A 54 3.19 4.23 -10.60
CA THR A 54 3.74 5.48 -11.13
C THR A 54 4.56 6.16 -10.03
N ASP A 55 4.94 7.43 -10.21
CA ASP A 55 5.65 8.19 -9.16
C ASP A 55 4.78 8.45 -7.93
N GLU A 56 3.45 8.53 -8.09
CA GLU A 56 2.51 8.91 -7.02
C GLU A 56 1.42 7.86 -6.75
N MET A 57 1.23 6.87 -7.64
CA MET A 57 0.14 5.89 -7.53
C MET A 57 0.64 4.47 -7.52
N ILE A 58 -0.05 3.62 -6.76
CA ILE A 58 0.18 2.17 -6.71
C ILE A 58 -1.14 1.45 -6.95
N GLY A 59 -1.12 0.50 -7.88
CA GLY A 59 -2.10 -0.58 -7.93
C GLY A 59 -1.52 -1.83 -7.29
N ALA A 60 -2.20 -2.39 -6.31
CA ALA A 60 -1.75 -3.57 -5.58
C ALA A 60 -2.84 -4.65 -5.48
N GLN A 61 -2.40 -5.91 -5.46
CA GLN A 61 -3.24 -7.09 -5.26
C GLN A 61 -3.16 -7.54 -3.79
N PHE A 62 -4.29 -7.98 -3.23
CA PHE A 62 -4.32 -8.59 -1.90
C PHE A 62 -3.81 -10.04 -1.95
N ARG A 63 -3.07 -10.45 -0.92
CA ARG A 63 -2.57 -11.82 -0.71
C ARG A 63 -3.46 -12.60 0.25
#